data_AF-A0A416W0U5-F1
#
_entry.id   AF-A0A416W0U5-F1
#
_cell.length_a   1.000
_cell.length_b   1.000
_cell.length_c   1.000
_cell.angle_alpha   90.00
_cell.angle_beta   90.00
_cell.angle_gamma   90.00
#
_symmetry.space_group_name_H-M   'P 1'
#
loop_
_entity.id
_entity.type
_entity.pdbx_description
1 polymer ?
#
loop_
_entity_poly.entity_id
_entity_poly.type
_entity_poly.pdbx_seq_one_letter_code
_entity_poly.pdbx_strand_id
1 'polypeptide(L)'
;MKVKFIIVVAVLLTMACAGYSVHGTETENFMRSGVMALAEPERNNSGIIIRVDLKKIHKIDLHGEYMKQICLTDNGSPVWVDEVKKVVSAKDQYVVQCKNKVLLFDARNGVLKTSFSGQWGPDAQFVGLLDTWVEDDTVCMYDMSRKLIFRNDLNGNAVDVKFVACDNSFQYLAKVGEGHYVGKRVYGGMEDSELNLYDENFQFVKEIGDLKIKSGIYICCPFFVCSPNEILYYRYFSNDIYVIDDKQNVAVKYYVDFGEDNMPVNPNWQDEYDCIDFINSSKENYATLVSNIYESDKYFCFRFAFDGKKCLGVYDKSSGEAASFVFTPSSSASLVDVYVFDDKALLVTQEMGKTCLTTISVDDLLP
;
A
#
# COMPACT_ATOMS: atom_id res chain seq x y z
N MET A 1 29.17 13.19 22.04
CA MET A 1 28.34 12.01 21.76
C MET A 1 26.90 12.45 21.60
N LYS A 2 26.46 12.72 20.36
CA LYS A 2 25.08 13.13 20.05
C LYS A 2 24.37 11.96 19.37
N VAL A 3 23.32 11.50 20.02
CA VAL A 3 22.38 10.47 19.55
C VAL A 3 21.64 11.03 18.33
N LYS A 4 21.81 10.41 17.16
CA LYS A 4 20.95 10.55 15.98
C LYS A 4 20.30 9.20 15.77
N PHE A 5 19.05 9.05 16.19
CA PHE A 5 18.21 7.90 15.88
C PHE A 5 16.77 8.41 15.74
N ILE A 6 16.09 7.92 14.69
CA ILE A 6 14.63 8.00 14.47
C ILE A 6 14.09 9.34 13.94
N ILE A 7 14.28 9.63 12.64
CA ILE A 7 13.24 10.18 11.72
C ILE A 7 13.70 9.86 10.28
N VAL A 8 13.31 8.73 9.69
CA VAL A 8 13.51 8.49 8.23
C VAL A 8 12.26 7.94 7.55
N VAL A 9 11.38 7.21 8.24
CA VAL A 9 10.18 6.65 7.57
C VAL A 9 9.03 7.66 7.45
N ALA A 10 8.91 8.64 8.37
CA ALA A 10 7.88 9.69 8.26
C ALA A 10 8.14 10.69 7.13
N VAL A 11 9.41 10.81 6.69
CA VAL A 11 9.85 11.76 5.67
C VAL A 11 9.52 11.27 4.25
N LEU A 12 9.51 9.96 4.01
CA LEU A 12 9.17 9.40 2.69
C LEU A 12 7.69 9.56 2.28
N LEU A 13 6.78 9.79 3.23
CA LEU A 13 5.36 10.05 2.94
C LEU A 13 4.98 11.54 2.99
N THR A 14 5.87 12.43 3.44
CA THR A 14 5.58 13.88 3.51
C THR A 14 6.55 14.80 2.76
N MET A 15 7.74 14.34 2.32
CA MET A 15 8.75 15.22 1.72
C MET A 15 8.84 15.21 0.19
N ALA A 16 7.89 14.57 -0.50
CA ALA A 16 7.72 14.79 -1.93
C ALA A 16 7.21 16.21 -2.29
N CYS A 17 6.93 17.08 -1.29
CA CYS A 17 6.38 18.42 -1.48
C CYS A 17 7.29 19.60 -1.06
N ALA A 18 8.58 19.40 -0.77
CA ALA A 18 9.46 20.53 -0.46
C ALA A 18 10.80 20.40 -1.18
N GLY A 19 10.87 20.99 -2.38
CA GLY A 19 12.12 21.18 -3.09
C GLY A 19 13.14 21.93 -2.23
N TYR A 20 14.15 21.21 -1.75
CA TYR A 20 15.35 21.79 -1.18
C TYR A 20 16.56 21.11 -1.80
N SER A 21 17.32 21.89 -2.57
CA SER A 21 18.63 21.51 -3.05
C SER A 21 19.62 21.55 -1.89
N VAL A 22 20.45 20.52 -1.76
CA VAL A 22 21.68 20.59 -0.95
C VAL A 22 22.85 20.40 -1.92
N HIS A 23 23.70 21.43 -1.99
CA HIS A 23 24.92 21.42 -2.79
C HIS A 23 25.88 20.29 -2.37
N GLY A 24 26.53 19.69 -3.38
CA GLY A 24 27.55 18.64 -3.26
C GLY A 24 28.75 19.06 -2.41
N THR A 25 29.65 18.14 -2.06
CA THR A 25 30.65 17.58 -3.00
C THR A 25 31.26 16.25 -2.54
N GLU A 26 31.79 15.47 -3.50
CA GLU A 26 32.81 14.39 -3.37
C GLU A 26 32.40 12.90 -3.44
N THR A 27 31.23 12.55 -4.02
CA THR A 27 30.93 11.16 -4.44
C THR A 27 30.62 11.01 -5.95
N GLU A 28 30.53 12.11 -6.70
CA GLU A 28 30.07 12.09 -8.11
C GLU A 28 31.06 11.41 -9.10
N ASN A 29 32.33 11.19 -8.74
CA ASN A 29 33.31 10.60 -9.65
C ASN A 29 33.52 9.08 -9.50
N PHE A 30 33.01 8.44 -8.46
CA PHE A 30 33.15 6.98 -8.29
C PHE A 30 31.98 6.19 -8.90
N MET A 31 30.80 6.82 -9.03
CA MET A 31 29.60 6.18 -9.59
C MET A 31 29.58 6.17 -11.14
N ARG A 32 30.36 7.05 -11.79
CA ARG A 32 30.37 7.15 -13.26
C ARG A 32 31.10 6.02 -14.00
N SER A 33 31.95 5.25 -13.33
CA SER A 33 32.74 4.18 -13.97
C SER A 33 32.15 2.78 -13.82
N GLY A 34 31.06 2.60 -13.05
CA GLY A 34 30.49 1.29 -12.73
C GLY A 34 29.07 1.02 -13.21
N VAL A 35 28.29 2.05 -13.59
CA VAL A 35 26.94 1.87 -14.14
C VAL A 35 27.07 1.62 -15.63
N MET A 36 27.44 0.38 -16.01
CA MET A 36 27.09 -0.08 -17.34
C MET A 36 25.56 -0.13 -17.41
N ALA A 37 24.99 0.49 -18.44
CA ALA A 37 23.68 0.11 -18.94
C ALA A 37 23.79 -1.37 -19.37
N LEU A 38 23.71 -2.27 -18.41
CA LEU A 38 23.59 -3.68 -18.70
C LEU A 38 22.24 -3.83 -19.38
N ALA A 39 22.27 -4.29 -20.63
CA ALA A 39 21.12 -4.86 -21.29
C ALA A 39 20.41 -5.78 -20.28
N GLU A 40 19.09 -5.63 -20.18
CA GLU A 40 18.25 -6.35 -19.24
C GLU A 40 18.73 -7.80 -19.14
N PRO A 41 19.15 -8.29 -17.95
CA PRO A 41 19.41 -9.71 -17.82
C PRO A 41 18.15 -10.43 -18.28
N GLU A 42 18.28 -11.38 -19.21
CA GLU A 42 17.15 -12.14 -19.78
C GLU A 42 16.21 -12.55 -18.64
N ARG A 43 15.13 -11.78 -18.47
CA ARG A 43 14.13 -12.08 -17.44
C ARG A 43 13.38 -13.28 -17.95
N ASN A 44 13.69 -14.44 -17.40
CA ASN A 44 13.03 -15.70 -17.67
C ASN A 44 11.62 -15.73 -16.99
N ASN A 45 10.86 -14.63 -17.08
CA ASN A 45 9.56 -14.47 -16.41
C ASN A 45 8.44 -14.59 -17.45
N SER A 46 7.54 -15.54 -17.22
CA SER A 46 6.33 -15.77 -18.01
C SER A 46 5.21 -14.74 -17.76
N GLY A 47 5.47 -13.69 -16.97
CA GLY A 47 4.47 -12.68 -16.59
C GLY A 47 4.15 -11.69 -17.71
N ILE A 48 2.99 -11.02 -17.60
CA ILE A 48 2.57 -9.98 -18.55
C ILE A 48 3.32 -8.68 -18.26
N ILE A 49 3.92 -8.08 -19.30
CA ILE A 49 4.57 -6.76 -19.21
C ILE A 49 3.53 -5.66 -19.44
N ILE A 50 3.30 -4.84 -18.43
CA ILE A 50 2.41 -3.68 -18.47
C ILE A 50 3.28 -2.45 -18.75
N ARG A 51 3.23 -1.94 -19.98
CA ARG A 51 4.02 -0.76 -20.39
C ARG A 51 3.27 0.52 -20.07
N VAL A 52 3.86 1.37 -19.25
CA VAL A 52 3.30 2.65 -18.82
C VAL A 52 4.10 3.79 -19.45
N ASP A 53 3.46 4.57 -20.32
CA ASP A 53 4.06 5.76 -20.91
C ASP A 53 3.78 6.99 -20.02
N LEU A 54 4.75 7.38 -19.19
CA LEU A 54 4.62 8.51 -18.28
C LEU A 54 4.62 9.87 -19.00
N LYS A 55 5.03 9.93 -20.28
CA LYS A 55 4.92 11.13 -21.11
C LYS A 55 3.46 11.42 -21.50
N LYS A 56 2.57 10.43 -21.35
CA LYS A 56 1.13 10.52 -21.62
C LYS A 56 0.26 10.53 -20.35
N ILE A 57 0.82 10.89 -19.20
CA ILE A 57 0.04 10.94 -17.95
C ILE A 57 -1.14 11.92 -18.06
N HIS A 58 -2.35 11.41 -17.81
CA HIS A 58 -3.58 12.17 -17.84
C HIS A 58 -3.73 12.96 -16.53
N LYS A 59 -4.04 14.26 -16.64
CA LYS A 59 -4.29 15.13 -15.49
C LYS A 59 -5.78 15.24 -15.26
N ILE A 60 -6.24 14.79 -14.10
CA ILE A 60 -7.64 14.83 -13.70
C ILE A 60 -7.83 15.93 -12.66
N ASP A 61 -8.70 16.90 -12.98
CA ASP A 61 -9.10 17.96 -12.06
C ASP A 61 -10.24 17.46 -11.16
N LEU A 62 -10.06 17.54 -9.84
CA LEU A 62 -11.05 17.09 -8.86
C LEU A 62 -12.24 18.04 -8.63
N HIS A 63 -12.37 19.10 -9.45
CA HIS A 63 -13.49 20.04 -9.40
C HIS A 63 -14.65 19.76 -10.36
N GLY A 64 -14.51 18.78 -11.26
CA GLY A 64 -15.52 18.44 -12.28
C GLY A 64 -16.82 17.78 -11.76
N GLU A 65 -17.84 17.74 -12.63
CA GLU A 65 -19.21 17.29 -12.31
C GLU A 65 -19.38 15.77 -12.14
N TYR A 66 -18.37 14.94 -12.47
CA TYR A 66 -18.47 13.48 -12.48
C TYR A 66 -18.05 12.79 -11.17
N MET A 67 -17.85 13.56 -10.11
CA MET A 67 -17.25 13.08 -8.87
C MET A 67 -18.24 13.05 -7.72
N LYS A 68 -18.42 11.86 -7.14
CA LYS A 68 -19.07 11.76 -5.84
C LYS A 68 -18.04 12.02 -4.75
N GLN A 69 -18.07 13.22 -4.18
CA GLN A 69 -17.32 13.58 -3.00
C GLN A 69 -18.19 13.43 -1.75
N ILE A 70 -17.68 12.71 -0.76
CA ILE A 70 -18.22 12.67 0.60
C ILE A 70 -17.17 13.21 1.55
N CYS A 71 -17.60 13.91 2.59
CA CYS A 71 -16.67 14.43 3.57
C CYS A 71 -16.92 13.82 4.94
N LEU A 72 -15.83 13.44 5.60
CA LEU A 72 -15.88 12.67 6.82
C LEU A 72 -16.31 13.56 7.98
N THR A 73 -17.34 13.12 8.70
CA THR A 73 -17.92 13.88 9.82
C THR A 73 -18.20 12.97 11.01
N ASP A 74 -18.18 13.55 12.21
CA ASP A 74 -18.62 12.94 13.45
C ASP A 74 -19.64 13.89 14.08
N ASN A 75 -20.90 13.45 14.17
CA ASN A 75 -22.02 14.27 14.66
C ASN A 75 -22.12 15.66 13.98
N GLY A 76 -21.81 15.72 12.68
CA GLY A 76 -21.82 16.96 11.88
C GLY A 76 -20.54 17.80 11.96
N SER A 77 -19.60 17.47 12.85
CA SER A 77 -18.29 18.10 12.90
C SER A 77 -17.33 17.44 11.91
N PRO A 78 -16.50 18.21 11.18
CA PRO A 78 -15.47 17.64 10.30
C PRO A 78 -14.51 16.73 11.06
N VAL A 79 -14.17 15.59 10.46
CA VAL A 79 -13.15 14.68 10.98
C VAL A 79 -11.87 14.88 10.19
N TRP A 80 -10.78 15.16 10.92
CA TRP A 80 -9.44 15.03 10.40
C TRP A 80 -8.94 13.61 10.66
N VAL A 81 -8.71 12.87 9.58
CA VAL A 81 -7.98 11.61 9.61
C VAL A 81 -6.50 11.90 9.46
N ASP A 82 -5.63 11.43 10.34
CA ASP A 82 -4.19 11.72 10.27
C ASP A 82 -3.51 10.96 9.11
N GLU A 83 -2.63 10.01 9.41
CA GLU A 83 -1.98 9.20 8.40
C GLU A 83 -2.88 8.01 8.05
N VAL A 84 -3.50 8.06 6.86
CA VAL A 84 -4.27 6.93 6.32
C VAL A 84 -3.29 5.83 5.87
N LYS A 85 -3.32 4.69 6.57
CA LYS A 85 -2.49 3.52 6.27
C LYS A 85 -3.16 2.54 5.30
N LYS A 86 -4.48 2.40 5.42
CA LYS A 86 -5.30 1.45 4.66
C LYS A 86 -6.75 1.92 4.66
N VAL A 87 -7.45 1.70 3.55
CA VAL A 87 -8.90 1.84 3.46
C VAL A 87 -9.45 0.53 2.93
N VAL A 88 -10.45 -0.02 3.60
CA VAL A 88 -11.15 -1.26 3.19
C VAL A 88 -12.64 -0.97 3.11
N SER A 89 -13.29 -1.42 2.04
CA SER A 89 -14.76 -1.39 1.92
C SER A 89 -15.36 -2.60 2.64
N ALA A 90 -16.43 -2.37 3.41
CA ALA A 90 -17.18 -3.43 4.08
C ALA A 90 -18.66 -3.08 4.09
N LYS A 91 -19.46 -3.81 3.30
CA LYS A 91 -20.88 -3.49 3.04
C LYS A 91 -21.06 -2.03 2.61
N ASP A 92 -21.75 -1.23 3.41
CA ASP A 92 -22.05 0.18 3.21
C ASP A 92 -21.12 1.09 4.02
N GLN A 93 -19.97 0.59 4.47
CA GLN A 93 -19.00 1.34 5.27
C GLN A 93 -17.59 1.34 4.67
N TYR A 94 -16.84 2.40 4.97
CA TYR A 94 -15.39 2.47 4.82
C TYR A 94 -14.72 2.26 6.16
N VAL A 95 -13.86 1.24 6.25
CA VAL A 95 -12.95 0.99 7.37
C VAL A 95 -11.63 1.68 7.06
N VAL A 96 -11.29 2.72 7.80
CA VAL A 96 -10.09 3.52 7.61
C VAL A 96 -9.12 3.22 8.74
N GLN A 97 -8.01 2.56 8.42
CA GLN A 97 -6.90 2.36 9.34
C GLN A 97 -6.02 3.60 9.34
N CYS A 98 -5.89 4.19 10.52
CA CYS A 98 -5.02 5.30 10.82
C CYS A 98 -3.81 4.79 11.62
N LYS A 99 -2.87 5.68 11.96
CA LYS A 99 -1.70 5.31 12.77
C LYS A 99 -2.06 4.64 14.10
N ASN A 100 -3.03 5.20 14.84
CA ASN A 100 -3.44 4.71 16.16
C ASN A 100 -4.97 4.56 16.28
N LYS A 101 -5.70 4.55 15.17
CA LYS A 101 -7.16 4.46 15.17
C LYS A 101 -7.62 3.59 14.02
N VAL A 102 -8.78 2.99 14.19
CA VAL A 102 -9.58 2.42 13.10
C VAL A 102 -10.93 3.11 13.15
N LEU A 103 -11.29 3.77 12.04
CA LEU A 103 -12.50 4.60 11.94
C LEU A 103 -13.44 3.97 10.92
N LEU A 104 -14.71 3.81 11.28
CA LEU A 104 -15.73 3.23 10.41
C LEU A 104 -16.71 4.33 10.01
N PHE A 105 -16.78 4.63 8.72
CA PHE A 105 -17.66 5.66 8.16
C PHE A 105 -18.72 5.05 7.26
N ASP A 106 -19.93 5.58 7.28
CA ASP A 106 -20.96 5.28 6.28
C ASP A 106 -20.47 5.74 4.90
N ALA A 107 -20.43 4.83 3.93
CA ALA A 107 -19.90 5.07 2.59
C ALA A 107 -20.81 5.96 1.72
N ARG A 108 -22.07 6.17 2.14
CA ARG A 108 -23.02 7.01 1.40
C ARG A 108 -22.86 8.48 1.74
N ASN A 109 -22.63 8.79 3.02
CA ASN A 109 -22.66 10.16 3.53
C ASN A 109 -21.39 10.59 4.31
N GLY A 110 -20.47 9.67 4.62
CA GLY A 110 -19.24 9.97 5.34
C GLY A 110 -19.39 10.17 6.85
N VAL A 111 -20.52 9.80 7.45
CA VAL A 111 -20.75 9.93 8.90
C VAL A 111 -20.03 8.79 9.64
N LEU A 112 -19.28 9.15 10.68
CA LEU A 112 -18.61 8.21 11.58
C LEU A 112 -19.66 7.35 12.31
N LYS A 113 -19.55 6.04 12.15
CA LYS A 113 -20.41 5.03 12.78
C LYS A 113 -19.81 4.53 14.08
N THR A 114 -18.52 4.21 14.04
CA THR A 114 -17.77 3.75 15.21
C THR A 114 -16.29 4.02 15.04
N SER A 115 -15.55 3.96 16.13
CA SER A 115 -14.11 4.15 16.14
C SER A 115 -13.47 3.28 17.20
N PHE A 116 -12.30 2.76 16.87
CA PHE A 116 -11.43 2.02 17.77
C PHE A 116 -10.13 2.81 17.92
N SER A 117 -9.71 3.09 19.14
CA SER A 117 -8.49 3.83 19.40
C SER A 117 -7.47 2.99 20.16
N GLY A 118 -6.22 3.18 19.77
CA GLY A 118 -5.05 2.78 20.53
C GLY A 118 -4.48 3.97 21.28
N GLN A 119 -3.91 3.66 22.45
CA GLN A 119 -3.19 4.53 23.40
C GLN A 119 -3.97 5.17 24.57
N TRP A 120 -3.30 5.10 25.74
CA TRP A 120 -3.48 5.79 27.03
C TRP A 120 -4.91 5.91 27.58
N GLY A 121 -5.29 4.93 28.39
CA GLY A 121 -6.51 4.92 29.19
C GLY A 121 -6.94 3.48 29.52
N PRO A 122 -7.83 3.26 30.50
CA PRO A 122 -8.40 1.95 30.78
C PRO A 122 -9.17 1.35 29.58
N ASP A 123 -9.56 2.21 28.61
CA ASP A 123 -10.41 1.84 27.47
C ASP A 123 -9.62 1.64 26.15
N ALA A 124 -8.27 1.66 26.19
CA ALA A 124 -7.45 1.48 25.00
C ALA A 124 -7.53 0.04 24.47
N GLN A 125 -8.08 -0.13 23.26
CA GLN A 125 -8.31 -1.45 22.68
C GLN A 125 -7.01 -2.13 22.23
N PHE A 126 -6.08 -1.38 21.65
CA PHE A 126 -4.78 -1.89 21.19
C PHE A 126 -3.61 -0.97 21.58
N VAL A 127 -2.40 -1.54 21.63
CA VAL A 127 -1.14 -0.85 21.95
C VAL A 127 -0.27 -0.66 20.72
N GLY A 128 -0.16 -1.67 19.86
CA GLY A 128 0.61 -1.60 18.62
C GLY A 128 -0.17 -2.20 17.46
N LEU A 129 -1.12 -1.44 16.92
CA LEU A 129 -1.89 -1.85 15.74
C LEU A 129 -0.96 -1.99 14.55
N LEU A 130 -0.89 -3.19 14.00
CA LEU A 130 -0.11 -3.48 12.81
C LEU A 130 -1.04 -3.49 11.60
N ASP A 131 -2.01 -4.40 11.56
CA ASP A 131 -2.93 -4.55 10.42
C ASP A 131 -4.40 -4.47 10.84
N THR A 132 -5.24 -4.13 9.87
CA THR A 132 -6.70 -4.15 9.98
C THR A 132 -7.29 -4.74 8.70
N TRP A 133 -8.20 -5.70 8.82
CA TRP A 133 -8.90 -6.30 7.68
C TRP A 133 -10.34 -6.65 8.05
N VAL A 134 -11.11 -7.09 7.06
CA VAL A 134 -12.52 -7.42 7.22
C VAL A 134 -12.76 -8.87 6.79
N GLU A 135 -13.46 -9.64 7.61
CA GLU A 135 -13.93 -11.00 7.31
C GLU A 135 -15.39 -11.13 7.71
N ASP A 136 -16.28 -11.48 6.77
CA ASP A 136 -17.69 -11.80 7.07
C ASP A 136 -18.35 -10.75 8.00
N ASP A 137 -18.17 -9.46 7.67
CA ASP A 137 -18.65 -8.31 8.45
C ASP A 137 -18.00 -8.07 9.83
N THR A 138 -16.86 -8.72 10.06
CA THR A 138 -16.06 -8.54 11.26
C THR A 138 -14.81 -7.74 10.92
N VAL A 139 -14.61 -6.62 11.60
CA VAL A 139 -13.36 -5.88 11.60
C VAL A 139 -12.37 -6.59 12.52
N CYS A 140 -11.29 -7.07 11.94
CA CYS A 140 -10.18 -7.69 12.63
C CYS A 140 -9.04 -6.67 12.78
N MET A 141 -8.50 -6.51 13.99
CA MET A 141 -7.41 -5.59 14.31
C MET A 141 -6.29 -6.34 15.00
N TYR A 142 -5.12 -6.42 14.37
CA TYR A 142 -3.96 -7.12 14.92
C TYR A 142 -3.09 -6.19 15.76
N ASP A 143 -3.07 -6.44 17.07
CA ASP A 143 -2.15 -5.81 18.03
C ASP A 143 -0.92 -6.70 18.20
N MET A 144 0.14 -6.35 17.49
CA MET A 144 1.40 -7.09 17.55
C MET A 144 2.05 -7.01 18.94
N SER A 145 1.86 -5.90 19.65
CA SER A 145 2.47 -5.69 20.98
C SER A 145 1.88 -6.63 22.02
N ARG A 146 0.57 -6.87 21.95
CA ARG A 146 -0.15 -7.81 22.83
C ARG A 146 -0.26 -9.22 22.24
N LYS A 147 0.06 -9.39 20.96
CA LYS A 147 -0.13 -10.63 20.18
C LYS A 147 -1.59 -11.07 20.16
N LEU A 148 -2.48 -10.09 19.98
CA LEU A 148 -3.92 -10.30 19.99
C LEU A 148 -4.53 -9.83 18.67
N ILE A 149 -5.55 -10.54 18.21
CA ILE A 149 -6.44 -10.08 17.15
C ILE A 149 -7.79 -9.78 17.81
N PHE A 150 -8.16 -8.51 17.79
CA PHE A 150 -9.48 -8.06 18.23
C PHE A 150 -10.46 -8.16 17.07
N ARG A 151 -11.61 -8.78 17.30
CA ARG A 151 -12.66 -8.97 16.30
C ARG A 151 -13.91 -8.26 16.76
N ASN A 152 -14.39 -7.32 15.96
CA ASN A 152 -15.58 -6.52 16.27
C ASN A 152 -16.51 -6.52 15.07
N ASP A 153 -17.82 -6.44 15.29
CA ASP A 153 -18.76 -6.23 14.20
C ASP A 153 -18.63 -4.80 13.63
N LEU A 154 -19.30 -4.53 12.50
CA LEU A 154 -19.32 -3.20 11.89
C LEU A 154 -20.03 -2.11 12.72
N ASN A 155 -20.63 -2.45 13.87
CA ASN A 155 -21.21 -1.49 14.80
C ASN A 155 -20.28 -1.19 15.99
N GLY A 156 -19.14 -1.89 16.10
CA GLY A 156 -18.17 -1.73 17.18
C GLY A 156 -18.39 -2.66 18.37
N ASN A 157 -19.26 -3.65 18.28
CA ASN A 157 -19.45 -4.64 19.33
C ASN A 157 -18.35 -5.70 19.25
N ALA A 158 -17.76 -6.04 20.40
CA ALA A 158 -16.78 -7.11 20.49
C ALA A 158 -17.41 -8.46 20.14
N VAL A 159 -16.79 -9.18 19.22
CA VAL A 159 -17.18 -10.52 18.78
C VAL A 159 -16.27 -11.56 19.43
N ASP A 160 -14.96 -11.37 19.34
CA ASP A 160 -13.96 -12.36 19.76
C ASP A 160 -12.57 -11.69 19.95
N VAL A 161 -11.69 -12.34 20.71
CA VAL A 161 -10.29 -11.98 20.85
C VAL A 161 -9.43 -13.23 20.74
N LYS A 162 -8.57 -13.29 19.72
CA LYS A 162 -7.66 -14.44 19.49
C LYS A 162 -6.22 -14.10 19.84
N PHE A 163 -5.54 -15.03 20.52
CA PHE A 163 -4.10 -14.94 20.77
C PHE A 163 -3.31 -15.51 19.59
N VAL A 164 -2.20 -14.86 19.23
CA VAL A 164 -1.30 -15.26 18.16
C VAL A 164 0.02 -15.75 18.75
N ALA A 165 0.34 -17.03 18.59
CA ALA A 165 1.63 -17.60 19.03
C ALA A 165 2.78 -17.13 18.13
N CYS A 166 3.97 -16.91 18.68
CA CYS A 166 4.81 -15.79 18.25
C CYS A 166 6.19 -16.13 17.65
N ASP A 167 6.44 -17.35 17.23
CA ASP A 167 7.77 -17.65 16.67
C ASP A 167 7.89 -17.21 15.20
N ASN A 168 6.74 -16.98 14.53
CA ASN A 168 6.64 -16.57 13.13
C ASN A 168 5.62 -15.44 12.92
N SER A 169 5.77 -14.32 13.64
CA SER A 169 4.83 -13.19 13.53
C SER A 169 4.74 -12.64 12.10
N PHE A 170 3.53 -12.18 11.74
CA PHE A 170 3.23 -11.55 10.46
C PHE A 170 3.03 -10.04 10.61
N GLN A 171 3.27 -9.32 9.52
CA GLN A 171 2.99 -7.90 9.35
C GLN A 171 1.58 -7.67 8.82
N TYR A 172 1.20 -8.47 7.84
CA TYR A 172 -0.07 -8.40 7.13
C TYR A 172 -0.55 -9.82 6.88
N LEU A 173 -1.88 -9.99 6.81
CA LEU A 173 -2.51 -11.24 6.42
C LEU A 173 -3.45 -11.04 5.25
N ALA A 174 -3.57 -12.09 4.44
CA ALA A 174 -4.58 -12.24 3.42
C ALA A 174 -5.17 -13.65 3.51
N LYS A 175 -6.50 -13.72 3.71
CA LYS A 175 -7.21 -14.99 3.86
C LYS A 175 -7.22 -15.76 2.54
N VAL A 176 -6.94 -17.06 2.59
CA VAL A 176 -6.99 -18.00 1.46
C VAL A 176 -7.80 -19.23 1.84
N GLY A 177 -8.66 -19.68 0.93
CA GLY A 177 -9.44 -20.91 1.05
C GLY A 177 -10.16 -21.10 2.41
N GLU A 178 -10.40 -22.36 2.76
CA GLU A 178 -11.01 -22.75 4.03
C GLU A 178 -10.00 -22.62 5.19
N GLY A 179 -9.98 -21.45 5.82
CA GLY A 179 -9.34 -21.25 7.13
C GLY A 179 -7.82 -21.10 7.10
N HIS A 180 -7.23 -20.68 5.98
CA HIS A 180 -5.80 -20.39 5.91
C HIS A 180 -5.53 -18.92 5.61
N TYR A 181 -4.31 -18.48 5.87
CA TYR A 181 -3.86 -17.13 5.58
C TYR A 181 -2.45 -17.15 4.98
N VAL A 182 -2.24 -16.35 3.96
CA VAL A 182 -0.90 -15.95 3.54
C VAL A 182 -0.52 -14.72 4.35
N GLY A 183 0.67 -14.73 4.95
CA GLY A 183 1.17 -13.60 5.71
C GLY A 183 2.56 -13.16 5.28
N LYS A 184 2.76 -11.83 5.22
CA LYS A 184 4.09 -11.23 5.09
C LYS A 184 4.74 -11.25 6.46
N ARG A 185 5.95 -11.80 6.59
CA ARG A 185 6.62 -11.95 7.88
C ARG A 185 7.14 -10.61 8.44
N VAL A 186 7.26 -10.55 9.76
CA VAL A 186 8.02 -9.50 10.45
C VAL A 186 9.52 -9.78 10.34
N TYR A 187 10.31 -8.78 9.95
CA TYR A 187 11.76 -8.89 9.92
C TYR A 187 12.33 -9.09 11.33
N GLY A 188 13.04 -10.20 11.54
CA GLY A 188 13.64 -10.58 12.80
C GLY A 188 15.06 -10.06 13.04
N GLY A 189 15.61 -9.24 12.13
CA GLY A 189 16.99 -8.75 12.19
C GLY A 189 17.99 -9.52 11.33
N MET A 190 17.55 -10.55 10.62
CA MET A 190 18.33 -11.29 9.62
C MET A 190 17.44 -11.71 8.44
N GLU A 191 18.05 -11.94 7.28
CA GLU A 191 17.34 -12.41 6.09
C GLU A 191 16.62 -13.73 6.37
N ASP A 192 15.36 -13.80 5.95
CA ASP A 192 14.50 -14.96 6.19
C ASP A 192 13.40 -15.05 5.12
N SER A 193 12.55 -16.07 5.17
CA SER A 193 11.36 -16.17 4.31
C SER A 193 10.46 -14.95 4.48
N GLU A 194 10.07 -14.37 3.34
CA GLU A 194 9.19 -13.20 3.30
C GLU A 194 7.72 -13.55 3.51
N LEU A 195 7.29 -14.72 3.03
CA LEU A 195 5.90 -15.15 3.02
C LEU A 195 5.73 -16.51 3.70
N ASN A 196 4.69 -16.61 4.52
CA ASN A 196 4.32 -17.81 5.26
C ASN A 196 2.84 -18.15 5.08
N LEU A 197 2.51 -19.43 5.17
CA LEU A 197 1.14 -19.93 5.35
C LEU A 197 0.84 -20.03 6.84
N TYR A 198 -0.36 -19.59 7.23
CA TYR A 198 -0.91 -19.74 8.57
C TYR A 198 -2.26 -20.45 8.53
N ASP A 199 -2.62 -21.12 9.61
CA ASP A 199 -3.94 -21.75 9.81
C ASP A 199 -4.98 -20.77 10.41
N GLU A 200 -6.18 -21.27 10.70
CA GLU A 200 -7.31 -20.51 11.26
C GLU A 200 -7.08 -19.99 12.69
N ASN A 201 -6.04 -20.49 13.34
CA ASN A 201 -5.57 -20.10 14.66
C ASN A 201 -4.27 -19.27 14.58
N PHE A 202 -3.95 -18.79 13.36
CA PHE A 202 -2.79 -17.97 13.04
C PHE A 202 -1.47 -18.65 13.41
N GLN A 203 -1.44 -19.98 13.44
CA GLN A 203 -0.23 -20.76 13.65
C GLN A 203 0.48 -20.94 12.32
N PHE A 204 1.81 -20.86 12.36
CA PHE A 204 2.64 -21.11 11.18
C PHE A 204 2.48 -22.56 10.69
N VAL A 205 2.28 -22.70 9.38
CA VAL A 205 2.16 -23.99 8.70
C VAL A 205 3.43 -24.28 7.88
N LYS A 206 3.80 -23.38 6.97
CA LYS A 206 4.98 -23.52 6.10
C LYS A 206 5.41 -22.17 5.51
N GLU A 207 6.64 -22.10 5.01
CA GLU A 207 7.10 -21.00 4.15
C GLU A 207 6.45 -21.11 2.75
N ILE A 208 6.28 -19.98 2.07
CA ILE A 208 5.70 -19.89 0.72
C ILE A 208 6.67 -19.14 -0.21
N GLY A 209 7.05 -19.78 -1.31
CA GLY A 209 7.94 -19.21 -2.32
C GLY A 209 9.37 -18.98 -1.83
N ASP A 210 10.19 -18.40 -2.70
CA ASP A 210 11.63 -18.18 -2.45
C ASP A 210 11.97 -16.72 -2.14
N LEU A 211 10.96 -15.87 -1.96
CA LEU A 211 11.15 -14.45 -1.62
C LEU A 211 11.73 -14.31 -0.21
N LYS A 212 12.69 -13.38 -0.07
CA LYS A 212 13.40 -13.13 1.19
C LYS A 212 13.17 -11.71 1.68
N ILE A 213 12.76 -11.60 2.94
CA ILE A 213 12.64 -10.33 3.65
C ILE A 213 14.03 -9.87 4.08
N LYS A 214 14.41 -8.65 3.67
CA LYS A 214 15.76 -8.11 3.89
C LYS A 214 15.81 -6.91 4.82
N SER A 215 14.67 -6.26 5.05
CA SER A 215 14.56 -5.15 5.99
C SER A 215 13.26 -5.18 6.80
N GLY A 216 13.26 -4.38 7.87
CA GLY A 216 12.07 -4.11 8.69
C GLY A 216 11.12 -3.08 8.10
N ILE A 217 11.27 -2.69 6.83
CA ILE A 217 10.38 -1.71 6.20
C ILE A 217 8.97 -2.28 6.06
N TYR A 218 8.00 -1.43 6.41
CA TYR A 218 6.58 -1.72 6.45
C TYR A 218 5.80 -0.49 5.95
N ILE A 219 5.22 -0.57 4.75
CA ILE A 219 4.57 0.54 4.05
C ILE A 219 3.28 0.05 3.36
N CYS A 220 2.13 0.23 4.01
CA CYS A 220 0.81 -0.17 3.46
C CYS A 220 0.68 -1.69 3.19
N CYS A 221 -0.56 -2.17 3.08
CA CYS A 221 -0.84 -3.60 2.88
C CYS A 221 -0.38 -4.07 1.49
N PRO A 222 0.52 -5.08 1.39
CA PRO A 222 1.09 -5.53 0.14
C PRO A 222 0.23 -6.57 -0.60
N PHE A 223 -0.93 -6.93 -0.04
CA PHE A 223 -1.80 -7.98 -0.56
C PHE A 223 -3.06 -7.41 -1.20
N PHE A 224 -3.50 -8.08 -2.26
CA PHE A 224 -4.86 -8.01 -2.78
C PHE A 224 -5.41 -9.42 -2.99
N VAL A 225 -6.59 -9.70 -2.44
CA VAL A 225 -7.25 -11.02 -2.55
C VAL A 225 -8.18 -10.99 -3.76
N CYS A 226 -7.76 -11.58 -4.89
CA CYS A 226 -8.60 -11.65 -6.10
C CYS A 226 -9.75 -12.63 -5.91
N SER A 227 -9.45 -13.77 -5.28
CA SER A 227 -10.41 -14.82 -4.95
C SER A 227 -9.89 -15.62 -3.76
N PRO A 228 -10.68 -16.54 -3.17
CA PRO A 228 -10.17 -17.45 -2.14
C PRO A 228 -8.94 -18.27 -2.57
N ASN A 229 -8.67 -18.39 -3.87
CA ASN A 229 -7.62 -19.22 -4.46
C ASN A 229 -6.49 -18.41 -5.12
N GLU A 230 -6.59 -17.08 -5.13
CA GLU A 230 -5.61 -16.25 -5.82
C GLU A 230 -5.40 -14.92 -5.08
N ILE A 231 -4.14 -14.68 -4.70
CA ILE A 231 -3.69 -13.43 -4.07
C ILE A 231 -2.64 -12.78 -4.97
N LEU A 232 -2.72 -11.47 -5.13
CA LEU A 232 -1.60 -10.68 -5.60
C LEU A 232 -0.77 -10.13 -4.44
N TYR A 233 0.54 -10.11 -4.65
CA TYR A 233 1.53 -9.60 -3.72
C TYR A 233 2.52 -8.68 -4.44
N TYR A 234 2.90 -7.57 -3.82
CA TYR A 234 3.97 -6.71 -4.31
C TYR A 234 5.04 -6.46 -3.25
N ARG A 235 6.28 -6.20 -3.70
CA ARG A 235 7.39 -5.77 -2.83
C ARG A 235 7.66 -4.29 -3.02
N TYR A 236 8.08 -3.62 -1.95
CA TYR A 236 8.50 -2.23 -2.04
C TYR A 236 9.72 -2.12 -2.97
N PHE A 237 9.69 -1.14 -3.88
CA PHE A 237 10.74 -0.89 -4.87
C PHE A 237 10.97 -2.02 -5.89
N SER A 238 10.05 -2.98 -5.99
CA SER A 238 9.97 -3.91 -7.11
C SER A 238 8.78 -3.55 -7.99
N ASN A 239 8.95 -3.70 -9.29
CA ASN A 239 7.87 -3.59 -10.27
C ASN A 239 7.21 -4.93 -10.59
N ASP A 240 7.70 -6.02 -9.99
CA ASP A 240 7.10 -7.35 -10.14
C ASP A 240 5.90 -7.47 -9.20
N ILE A 241 4.78 -7.93 -9.76
CA ILE A 241 3.57 -8.28 -9.03
C ILE A 241 3.44 -9.79 -9.08
N TYR A 242 3.49 -10.39 -7.91
CA TYR A 242 3.47 -11.83 -7.72
C TYR A 242 2.03 -12.29 -7.56
N VAL A 243 1.73 -13.46 -8.12
CA VAL A 243 0.54 -14.22 -7.81
C VAL A 243 0.90 -15.37 -6.89
N ILE A 244 0.02 -15.63 -5.92
CA ILE A 244 0.07 -16.76 -5.01
C ILE A 244 -1.17 -17.60 -5.29
N ASP A 245 -0.98 -18.79 -5.84
CA ASP A 245 -2.07 -19.69 -6.25
C ASP A 245 -2.61 -20.57 -5.10
N ASP A 246 -3.61 -21.39 -5.41
CA ASP A 246 -4.25 -22.33 -4.48
C ASP A 246 -3.32 -23.41 -3.92
N LYS A 247 -2.17 -23.63 -4.56
CA LYS A 247 -1.10 -24.54 -4.13
C LYS A 247 0.04 -23.80 -3.44
N GLN A 248 -0.13 -22.50 -3.20
CA GLN A 248 0.86 -21.62 -2.61
C GLN A 248 2.16 -21.54 -3.44
N ASN A 249 2.07 -21.66 -4.77
CA ASN A 249 3.18 -21.31 -5.64
C ASN A 249 3.23 -19.79 -5.79
N VAL A 250 4.43 -19.23 -5.77
CA VAL A 250 4.67 -17.80 -6.00
C VAL A 250 5.30 -17.63 -7.37
N ALA A 251 4.66 -16.87 -8.25
CA ALA A 251 5.16 -16.57 -9.58
C ALA A 251 4.91 -15.11 -9.93
N VAL A 252 5.72 -14.53 -10.82
CA VAL A 252 5.45 -13.19 -11.34
C VAL A 252 4.28 -13.25 -12.32
N LYS A 253 3.20 -12.53 -12.01
CA LYS A 253 2.02 -12.39 -12.88
C LYS A 253 2.12 -11.15 -13.77
N TYR A 254 2.53 -10.03 -13.19
CA TYR A 254 2.73 -8.77 -13.90
C TYR A 254 4.11 -8.18 -13.63
N TYR A 255 4.66 -7.51 -14.64
CA TYR A 255 5.77 -6.58 -14.49
C TYR A 255 5.35 -5.20 -14.98
N VAL A 256 5.40 -4.20 -14.09
CA VAL A 256 5.09 -2.81 -14.46
C VAL A 256 6.33 -2.14 -15.01
N ASP A 257 6.30 -1.78 -16.28
CA ASP A 257 7.43 -1.20 -17.00
C ASP A 257 7.19 0.29 -17.28
N PHE A 258 7.98 1.15 -16.64
CA PHE A 258 7.97 2.60 -16.86
C PHE A 258 9.02 3.06 -17.89
N GLY A 259 9.66 2.14 -18.62
CA GLY A 259 10.69 2.44 -19.60
C GLY A 259 11.92 3.10 -18.99
N GLU A 260 12.29 4.28 -19.51
CA GLU A 260 13.45 5.07 -19.06
C GLU A 260 13.28 5.60 -17.62
N ASP A 261 12.04 5.66 -17.12
CA ASP A 261 11.72 6.16 -15.78
C ASP A 261 11.76 5.06 -14.70
N ASN A 262 12.10 3.81 -15.06
CA ASN A 262 12.32 2.74 -14.09
C ASN A 262 13.52 3.04 -13.20
N MET A 263 13.42 2.71 -11.90
CA MET A 263 14.57 2.72 -11.02
C MET A 263 15.61 1.69 -11.53
N PRO A 264 16.90 2.07 -11.62
CA PRO A 264 17.94 1.14 -12.06
C PRO A 264 18.07 -0.04 -11.09
N VAL A 265 18.38 -1.21 -11.64
CA VAL A 265 18.67 -2.41 -10.83
C VAL A 265 20.16 -2.38 -10.45
N ASN A 266 20.45 -2.35 -9.15
CA ASN A 266 21.81 -2.44 -8.66
C ASN A 266 21.98 -3.72 -7.82
N PRO A 267 22.79 -4.69 -8.27
CA PRO A 267 22.98 -5.95 -7.54
C PRO A 267 23.73 -5.78 -6.20
N ASN A 268 24.32 -4.61 -5.95
CA ASN A 268 25.01 -4.32 -4.69
C ASN A 268 24.07 -3.82 -3.59
N TRP A 269 22.83 -3.44 -3.90
CA TRP A 269 21.85 -3.04 -2.90
C TRP A 269 21.47 -4.25 -2.05
N GLN A 270 21.66 -4.11 -0.74
CA GLN A 270 21.42 -5.15 0.24
C GLN A 270 19.94 -5.24 0.58
N ASP A 271 19.27 -4.10 0.73
CA ASP A 271 17.89 -4.03 1.17
C ASP A 271 17.16 -2.78 0.65
N GLU A 272 15.92 -2.59 1.11
CA GLU A 272 15.07 -1.47 0.71
C GLU A 272 15.59 -0.10 1.21
N TYR A 273 16.48 -0.03 2.21
CA TYR A 273 17.08 1.23 2.65
C TYR A 273 18.10 1.76 1.63
N ASP A 274 18.87 0.87 0.98
CA ASP A 274 19.77 1.28 -0.09
C ASP A 274 19.01 1.89 -1.28
N CYS A 275 17.84 1.31 -1.62
CA CYS A 275 16.95 1.87 -2.64
C CYS A 275 16.49 3.29 -2.25
N ILE A 276 16.09 3.47 -0.98
CA ILE A 276 15.66 4.77 -0.45
C ILE A 276 16.79 5.80 -0.51
N ASP A 277 17.99 5.45 -0.07
CA ASP A 277 19.15 6.34 -0.07
C ASP A 277 19.54 6.75 -1.50
N PHE A 278 19.46 5.81 -2.44
CA PHE A 278 19.66 6.10 -3.86
C PHE A 278 18.60 7.08 -4.40
N ILE A 279 17.31 6.80 -4.18
CA ILE A 279 16.21 7.67 -4.64
C ILE A 279 16.37 9.08 -4.07
N ASN A 280 16.64 9.20 -2.77
CA ASN A 280 16.78 10.49 -2.08
C ASN A 280 18.01 11.29 -2.53
N SER A 281 19.06 10.63 -3.03
CA SER A 281 20.27 11.29 -3.52
C SER A 281 20.28 11.53 -5.04
N SER A 282 19.36 10.92 -5.78
CA SER A 282 19.23 11.07 -7.22
C SER A 282 18.72 12.45 -7.61
N LYS A 283 19.16 12.94 -8.78
CA LYS A 283 18.59 14.10 -9.47
C LYS A 283 17.49 13.70 -10.47
N GLU A 284 17.37 12.42 -10.77
CA GLU A 284 16.36 11.86 -11.66
C GLU A 284 15.12 11.45 -10.87
N ASN A 285 13.96 11.63 -11.49
CA ASN A 285 12.66 11.27 -10.91
C ASN A 285 12.25 9.89 -11.42
N TYR A 286 12.54 8.84 -10.66
CA TYR A 286 12.11 7.48 -11.00
C TYR A 286 10.66 7.22 -10.60
N ALA A 287 9.96 6.42 -11.40
CA ALA A 287 8.71 5.82 -11.00
C ALA A 287 8.98 4.68 -10.00
N THR A 288 8.36 4.76 -8.84
CA THR A 288 8.63 3.86 -7.71
C THR A 288 7.36 3.52 -6.95
N LEU A 289 7.45 2.64 -5.95
CA LEU A 289 6.37 2.36 -5.01
C LEU A 289 5.06 1.91 -5.68
N VAL A 290 5.14 0.99 -6.64
CA VAL A 290 3.97 0.24 -7.11
C VAL A 290 3.31 -0.42 -5.89
N SER A 291 2.06 -0.04 -5.61
CA SER A 291 1.35 -0.36 -4.37
C SER A 291 -0.17 -0.21 -4.52
N ASN A 292 -0.95 -0.51 -3.47
CA ASN A 292 -2.41 -0.41 -3.48
C ASN A 292 -3.03 -1.06 -4.74
N ILE A 293 -2.61 -2.29 -5.03
CA ILE A 293 -3.01 -3.00 -6.23
C ILE A 293 -4.45 -3.51 -6.12
N TYR A 294 -5.12 -3.59 -7.25
CA TYR A 294 -6.47 -4.11 -7.38
C TYR A 294 -6.61 -4.81 -8.73
N GLU A 295 -7.34 -5.92 -8.77
CA GLU A 295 -7.59 -6.67 -9.98
C GLU A 295 -9.07 -7.07 -10.09
N SER A 296 -9.65 -6.81 -11.25
CA SER A 296 -10.96 -7.32 -11.68
C SER A 296 -10.84 -8.08 -13.00
N ASP A 297 -11.96 -8.57 -13.54
CA ASP A 297 -11.99 -9.19 -14.86
C ASP A 297 -11.59 -8.22 -15.98
N LYS A 298 -11.83 -6.91 -15.78
CA LYS A 298 -11.55 -5.88 -16.78
C LYS A 298 -10.18 -5.23 -16.60
N TYR A 299 -9.81 -4.93 -15.36
CA TYR A 299 -8.69 -4.03 -15.07
C TYR A 299 -7.69 -4.64 -14.10
N PHE A 300 -6.42 -4.27 -14.27
CA PHE A 300 -5.44 -4.31 -13.19
C PHE A 300 -5.02 -2.88 -12.88
N CYS A 301 -5.21 -2.46 -11.64
CA CYS A 301 -4.95 -1.09 -11.18
C CYS A 301 -3.88 -1.09 -10.11
N PHE A 302 -3.05 -0.05 -10.09
CA PHE A 302 -1.99 0.10 -9.10
C PHE A 302 -1.66 1.58 -8.87
N ARG A 303 -1.34 1.93 -7.62
CA ARG A 303 -0.77 3.23 -7.28
C ARG A 303 0.74 3.20 -7.47
N PHE A 304 1.32 4.30 -7.93
CA PHE A 304 2.78 4.48 -7.95
C PHE A 304 3.15 5.93 -7.60
N ALA A 305 4.42 6.17 -7.32
CA ALA A 305 4.97 7.50 -7.08
C ALA A 305 5.85 7.93 -8.26
N PHE A 306 5.62 9.14 -8.78
CA PHE A 306 6.43 9.72 -9.85
C PHE A 306 6.41 11.25 -9.75
N ASP A 307 7.56 11.90 -9.94
CA ASP A 307 7.73 13.36 -9.88
C ASP A 307 7.09 14.00 -8.62
N GLY A 308 7.30 13.35 -7.47
CA GLY A 308 6.76 13.76 -6.17
C GLY A 308 5.24 13.63 -6.03
N LYS A 309 4.56 12.99 -6.98
CA LYS A 309 3.10 12.82 -6.98
C LYS A 309 2.71 11.36 -6.83
N LYS A 310 1.52 11.15 -6.26
CA LYS A 310 0.85 9.85 -6.22
C LYS A 310 0.00 9.71 -7.47
N CYS A 311 0.31 8.70 -8.27
CA CYS A 311 -0.29 8.44 -9.56
C CYS A 311 -1.06 7.12 -9.52
N LEU A 312 -2.06 6.99 -10.39
CA LEU A 312 -2.79 5.76 -10.62
C LEU A 312 -2.44 5.20 -12.00
N GLY A 313 -2.02 3.95 -12.07
CA GLY A 313 -1.93 3.17 -13.30
C GLY A 313 -3.16 2.28 -13.45
N VAL A 314 -3.69 2.20 -14.66
CA VAL A 314 -4.80 1.31 -15.04
C VAL A 314 -4.37 0.55 -16.27
N TYR A 315 -4.34 -0.78 -16.17
CA TYR A 315 -4.13 -1.70 -17.29
C TYR A 315 -5.48 -2.29 -17.70
N ASP A 316 -5.90 -2.02 -18.93
CA ASP A 316 -7.07 -2.62 -19.54
C ASP A 316 -6.69 -3.98 -20.12
N LYS A 317 -7.25 -5.05 -19.54
CA LYS A 317 -6.95 -6.43 -19.91
C LYS A 317 -7.49 -6.79 -21.30
N SER A 318 -8.50 -6.08 -21.78
CA SER A 318 -9.13 -6.34 -23.07
C SER A 318 -8.32 -5.77 -24.24
N SER A 319 -7.78 -4.56 -24.09
CA SER A 319 -6.94 -3.92 -25.10
C SER A 319 -5.46 -4.28 -24.95
N GLY A 320 -5.03 -4.64 -23.73
CA GLY A 320 -3.63 -4.81 -23.40
C GLY A 320 -2.87 -3.49 -23.26
N GLU A 321 -3.58 -2.37 -23.14
CA GLU A 321 -3.01 -1.03 -22.99
C GLU A 321 -3.06 -0.55 -21.54
N ALA A 322 -2.14 0.32 -21.15
CA ALA A 322 -2.13 0.96 -19.85
C ALA A 322 -2.22 2.49 -19.98
N ALA A 323 -3.02 3.10 -19.09
CA ALA A 323 -3.11 4.53 -18.90
C ALA A 323 -2.61 4.91 -17.50
N SER A 324 -2.10 6.13 -17.36
CA SER A 324 -1.68 6.68 -16.07
C SER A 324 -2.34 8.02 -15.78
N PHE A 325 -2.64 8.26 -14.51
CA PHE A 325 -3.42 9.40 -14.05
C PHE A 325 -2.75 10.08 -12.87
N VAL A 326 -2.80 11.41 -12.87
CA VAL A 326 -2.48 12.25 -11.72
C VAL A 326 -3.65 13.15 -11.40
N PHE A 327 -3.98 13.25 -10.12
CA PHE A 327 -5.14 13.99 -9.64
C PHE A 327 -4.72 15.33 -9.06
N THR A 328 -5.37 16.40 -9.51
CA THR A 328 -5.13 17.76 -9.03
C THR A 328 -6.29 18.19 -8.16
N PRO A 329 -6.12 18.24 -6.82
CA PRO A 329 -7.12 18.78 -5.91
C PRO A 329 -7.23 20.30 -6.02
N SER A 330 -8.16 20.93 -5.27
CA SER A 330 -8.21 22.39 -5.10
C SER A 330 -6.88 22.97 -4.70
N SER A 331 -6.68 24.24 -5.05
CA SER A 331 -5.51 25.01 -4.64
C SER A 331 -5.25 25.03 -3.13
N SER A 332 -6.29 24.78 -2.32
CA SER A 332 -6.25 24.68 -0.86
C SER A 332 -6.21 23.25 -0.31
N ALA A 333 -6.48 22.23 -1.12
CA ALA A 333 -6.57 20.84 -0.70
C ALA A 333 -5.33 20.04 -1.09
N SER A 334 -4.90 19.11 -0.26
CA SER A 334 -3.84 18.15 -0.57
C SER A 334 -4.43 16.79 -0.92
N LEU A 335 -3.86 16.13 -1.94
CA LEU A 335 -4.12 14.72 -2.20
C LEU A 335 -3.31 13.89 -1.21
N VAL A 336 -4.00 13.20 -0.32
CA VAL A 336 -3.38 12.35 0.69
C VAL A 336 -3.01 11.01 0.11
N ASP A 337 -3.92 10.33 -0.58
CA ASP A 337 -3.64 9.02 -1.20
C ASP A 337 -4.67 8.63 -2.26
N VAL A 338 -4.35 7.57 -3.00
CA VAL A 338 -5.22 6.94 -4.00
C VAL A 338 -5.33 5.44 -3.72
N TYR A 339 -6.56 4.96 -3.63
CA TYR A 339 -6.92 3.55 -3.48
C TYR A 339 -7.81 3.12 -4.66
N VAL A 340 -7.88 1.81 -4.90
CA VAL A 340 -8.78 1.25 -5.93
C VAL A 340 -9.51 0.05 -5.36
N PHE A 341 -10.82 0.00 -5.58
CA PHE A 341 -11.68 -1.14 -5.29
C PHE A 341 -12.93 -1.06 -6.16
N ASP A 342 -13.53 -2.20 -6.50
CA ASP A 342 -14.77 -2.31 -7.27
C ASP A 342 -14.78 -1.44 -8.55
N ASP A 343 -13.67 -1.48 -9.30
CA ASP A 343 -13.43 -0.68 -10.51
C ASP A 343 -13.64 0.83 -10.29
N LYS A 344 -13.34 1.32 -9.08
CA LYS A 344 -13.40 2.73 -8.70
C LYS A 344 -12.10 3.19 -8.05
N ALA A 345 -11.63 4.35 -8.48
CA ALA A 345 -10.60 5.08 -7.76
C ALA A 345 -11.24 5.82 -6.57
N LEU A 346 -10.70 5.60 -5.37
CA LEU A 346 -11.01 6.36 -4.16
C LEU A 346 -9.83 7.28 -3.84
N LEU A 347 -10.09 8.58 -3.91
CA LEU A 347 -9.13 9.63 -3.64
C LEU A 347 -9.38 10.18 -2.24
N VAL A 348 -8.34 10.23 -1.43
CA VAL A 348 -8.40 10.85 -0.10
C VAL A 348 -7.81 12.25 -0.21
N THR A 349 -8.60 13.28 0.10
CA THR A 349 -8.14 14.67 0.12
C THR A 349 -8.30 15.30 1.49
N GLN A 350 -7.45 16.28 1.79
CA GLN A 350 -7.50 17.05 3.03
C GLN A 350 -7.47 18.55 2.76
N GLU A 351 -8.36 19.28 3.42
CA GLU A 351 -8.46 20.74 3.32
C GLU A 351 -8.90 21.32 4.67
N MET A 352 -8.14 22.27 5.22
CA MET A 352 -8.53 23.03 6.44
C MET A 352 -9.03 22.15 7.62
N GLY A 353 -8.38 21.00 7.86
CA GLY A 353 -8.75 20.07 8.94
C GLY A 353 -9.93 19.15 8.65
N LYS A 354 -10.36 19.08 7.39
CA LYS A 354 -11.43 18.21 6.90
C LYS A 354 -10.85 17.16 5.96
N THR A 355 -11.25 15.90 6.14
CA THR A 355 -10.93 14.82 5.19
C THR A 355 -12.13 14.54 4.30
N CYS A 356 -11.92 14.44 2.99
CA CYS A 356 -12.95 14.04 2.04
C CYS A 356 -12.47 12.83 1.21
N LEU A 357 -13.44 12.03 0.80
CA LEU A 357 -13.27 10.88 -0.06
C LEU A 357 -13.99 11.17 -1.38
N THR A 358 -13.27 11.14 -2.48
CA THR A 358 -13.83 11.28 -3.83
C THR A 358 -13.75 9.95 -4.54
N THR A 359 -14.87 9.49 -5.09
CA THR A 359 -14.92 8.26 -5.91
C THR A 359 -15.12 8.58 -7.38
N ILE A 360 -14.38 7.90 -8.25
CA ILE A 360 -14.44 8.00 -9.71
C ILE A 360 -14.45 6.59 -10.29
N SER A 361 -15.35 6.29 -11.25
CA SER A 361 -15.30 5.02 -11.98
C SER A 361 -14.02 4.93 -12.80
N VAL A 362 -13.39 3.75 -12.85
CA VAL A 362 -12.25 3.52 -13.75
C VAL A 362 -12.68 3.71 -15.21
N ASP A 363 -13.89 3.30 -15.57
CA ASP A 363 -14.46 3.51 -16.90
C ASP A 363 -14.54 5.01 -17.27
N ASP A 364 -14.75 5.90 -16.29
CA ASP A 364 -14.82 7.36 -16.52
C ASP A 364 -13.43 8.01 -16.62
N LEU A 365 -12.37 7.31 -16.21
CA LEU A 365 -10.99 7.77 -16.32
C LEU A 365 -10.38 7.43 -17.68
N LEU A 366 -10.78 6.30 -18.26
CA LEU A 366 -10.21 5.82 -19.52
C LEU A 366 -10.72 6.68 -20.70
N PRO A 367 -9.84 7.00 -21.67
CA PRO A 367 -10.16 7.87 -22.80
C PRO A 367 -11.07 7.24 -23.88
#